data_AF-A0A7C4SFI8-F1
#
_entry.id   AF-A0A7C4SFI8-F1
#
_cell.length_a   1.000
_cell.length_b   1.000
_cell.length_c   1.000
_cell.angle_alpha   90.00
_cell.angle_beta   90.00
_cell.angle_gamma   90.00
#
_symmetry.space_group_name_H-M   'P 1'
#
loop_
_entity.id
_entity.type
_entity.pdbx_description
1 polymer ?
#
loop_
_entity_poly.entity_id
_entity_poly.type
_entity_poly.pdbx_seq_one_letter_code
_entity_poly.pdbx_strand_id
1 'polypeptide(L)'
;MALTQKGAKSILWLGTLSSLILFLILTVDTHRQVKVLTKAENLSDQVVQGKRVWQKYNCNDCHTILGFGGYYAPDMTKVYKRIGQDRVD
;
A
#
# COMPACT_ATOMS: atom_id res chain seq x y z
N MET A 1 15.65 30.27 -27.75
CA MET A 1 14.23 30.64 -27.59
C MET A 1 13.93 30.60 -26.09
N ALA A 2 13.80 31.74 -25.43
CA ALA A 2 13.50 31.79 -24.00
C ALA A 2 12.00 31.57 -23.76
N LEU A 3 11.65 30.75 -22.77
CA LEU A 3 10.26 30.48 -22.40
C LEU A 3 9.65 31.74 -21.77
N THR A 4 8.50 32.19 -22.27
CA THR A 4 7.82 33.38 -21.73
C THR A 4 7.16 33.05 -20.38
N GLN A 5 6.99 34.05 -19.50
CA GLN A 5 6.30 33.87 -18.22
C GLN A 5 4.89 33.26 -18.35
N LYS A 6 4.16 33.66 -19.39
CA LYS A 6 2.84 33.07 -19.71
C LYS A 6 2.95 31.62 -20.16
N GLY A 7 3.94 31.28 -20.98
CA GLY A 7 4.23 29.90 -21.39
C GLY A 7 4.59 29.00 -20.21
N ALA A 8 5.47 29.47 -19.32
CA ALA A 8 5.84 28.75 -18.11
C ALA A 8 4.64 28.48 -17.19
N LYS A 9 3.78 29.48 -16.95
CA LYS A 9 2.56 29.32 -16.16
C LYS A 9 1.57 28.33 -16.80
N SER A 10 1.42 28.36 -18.12
CA SER A 10 0.53 27.45 -18.83
C SER A 10 0.99 26.00 -18.71
N ILE A 11 2.29 25.73 -18.86
CA ILE A 11 2.87 24.38 -18.70
C ILE A 11 2.66 23.87 -17.27
N LEU A 12 2.92 24.71 -16.27
CA LEU A 12 2.71 24.35 -14.87
C LEU A 12 1.24 23.96 -14.61
N TRP A 13 0.29 24.82 -14.98
CA TRP A 13 -1.12 24.55 -14.73
C TRP A 13 -1.64 23.33 -15.48
N LEU A 14 -1.25 23.14 -16.73
CA LEU A 14 -1.65 21.97 -17.51
C LEU A 14 -1.07 20.68 -16.91
N GLY A 15 0.22 20.69 -16.53
CA GLY A 15 0.88 19.55 -15.88
C GLY A 15 0.27 19.22 -14.51
N THR A 16 0.04 20.23 -13.67
CA THR A 16 -0.56 20.05 -12.35
C THR A 16 -2.00 19.55 -12.45
N LEU A 17 -2.84 20.16 -13.29
CA LEU A 17 -4.25 19.74 -13.43
C LEU A 17 -4.36 18.33 -14.02
N SER A 18 -3.56 18.01 -15.05
CA SER A 18 -3.57 16.66 -15.63
C SER A 18 -3.08 15.60 -14.64
N SER A 19 -2.00 15.88 -13.90
CA SER A 19 -1.50 14.97 -12.86
C SER A 19 -2.50 14.78 -11.73
N LEU A 20 -3.19 15.86 -11.31
CA LEU A 20 -4.23 15.78 -10.29
C LEU A 20 -5.41 14.92 -10.76
N ILE A 21 -5.88 15.13 -11.99
CA ILE A 21 -6.96 14.32 -12.57
C ILE A 21 -6.56 12.85 -12.63
N LEU A 22 -5.35 12.54 -13.13
CA LEU A 22 -4.85 11.16 -13.19
C LEU A 22 -4.75 10.53 -11.79
N PHE A 23 -4.22 11.26 -10.81
CA PHE A 23 -4.13 10.80 -9.43
C PHE A 23 -5.51 10.47 -8.85
N LEU A 24 -6.53 11.32 -9.09
CA LEU A 24 -7.89 11.07 -8.63
C LEU A 24 -8.51 9.84 -9.29
N ILE A 25 -8.31 9.66 -10.60
CA ILE A 25 -8.77 8.48 -11.33
C ILE A 25 -8.16 7.21 -10.73
N LEU A 26 -6.83 7.17 -10.58
CA LEU A 26 -6.13 6.02 -10.01
C LEU A 26 -6.50 5.78 -8.54
N THR A 27 -6.79 6.84 -7.77
CA THR A 27 -7.24 6.72 -6.39
C THR A 27 -8.61 6.04 -6.31
N VAL A 28 -9.56 6.46 -7.15
CA VAL A 28 -10.90 5.84 -7.20
C VAL A 28 -10.80 4.39 -7.65
N ASP A 29 -10.00 4.12 -8.68
CA ASP A 29 -9.77 2.77 -9.19
C ASP A 29 -9.16 1.86 -8.10
N THR A 30 -8.12 2.33 -7.41
CA THR A 30 -7.48 1.61 -6.29
C THR A 30 -8.50 1.26 -5.19
N HIS A 31 -9.36 2.21 -4.78
CA HIS A 31 -10.37 1.95 -3.74
C HIS A 31 -11.41 0.90 -4.17
N ARG A 32 -11.71 0.81 -5.47
CA ARG A 32 -12.59 -0.23 -6.01
C ARG A 32 -11.88 -1.59 -6.05
N GLN A 33 -10.63 -1.62 -6.50
CA GLN A 33 -9.83 -2.85 -6.56
C GLN A 33 -9.56 -3.45 -5.18
N VAL A 34 -9.23 -2.63 -4.18
CA VAL A 34 -8.93 -3.11 -2.81
C VAL A 34 -10.09 -3.93 -2.24
N LYS A 35 -11.35 -3.52 -2.47
CA LYS A 35 -12.52 -4.28 -2.01
C LYS A 35 -12.59 -5.67 -2.64
N VAL A 36 -12.28 -5.77 -3.94
CA VAL A 36 -12.33 -7.04 -4.68
C VAL A 36 -11.15 -7.95 -4.32
N LEU A 37 -9.94 -7.39 -4.19
CA LEU A 37 -8.72 -8.16 -3.98
C LEU A 37 -8.54 -8.64 -2.53
N THR A 38 -9.06 -7.89 -1.55
CA THR A 38 -8.87 -8.24 -0.13
C THR A 38 -9.66 -9.47 0.30
N LYS A 39 -10.81 -9.74 -0.35
CA LYS A 39 -11.75 -10.83 0.03
C LYS A 39 -12.00 -10.86 1.54
N ALA A 40 -12.34 -9.70 2.11
CA ALA A 40 -12.44 -9.50 3.55
C ALA A 40 -13.46 -10.43 4.22
N GLU A 41 -14.46 -10.87 3.47
CA GLU A 41 -15.46 -11.87 3.84
C GLU A 41 -14.89 -13.25 4.18
N ASN A 42 -13.67 -13.57 3.70
CA ASN A 42 -13.01 -14.85 3.98
C ASN A 42 -12.07 -14.79 5.20
N LEU A 43 -11.97 -13.64 5.88
CA LEU A 43 -11.08 -13.48 7.03
C LEU A 43 -11.72 -14.05 8.29
N SER A 44 -11.03 -14.98 8.96
CA SER A 44 -11.45 -15.47 10.28
C SER A 44 -11.17 -14.44 11.38
N ASP A 45 -11.86 -14.58 12.51
CA ASP A 45 -11.64 -13.73 13.69
C ASP A 45 -10.19 -13.78 14.19
N GLN A 46 -9.53 -14.93 14.07
CA GLN A 46 -8.13 -15.11 14.44
C GLN A 46 -7.22 -14.24 13.58
N VAL A 47 -7.44 -14.17 12.26
CA VAL A 47 -6.65 -13.32 11.35
C VAL A 47 -6.85 -11.83 11.70
N VAL A 48 -8.09 -11.42 11.97
CA VAL A 48 -8.40 -10.05 12.37
C VAL A 48 -7.72 -9.69 13.70
N GLN A 49 -7.73 -10.60 14.68
CA GLN A 49 -7.02 -10.42 15.94
C GLN A 49 -5.49 -10.34 15.76
N GLY A 50 -4.91 -11.19 14.93
CA GLY A 50 -3.49 -11.15 14.58
C GLY A 50 -3.07 -9.80 14.01
N LYS A 51 -3.87 -9.23 13.10
CA LYS A 51 -3.66 -7.87 12.58
C LYS A 51 -3.73 -6.81 13.67
N ARG A 52 -4.65 -6.92 14.63
CA ARG A 52 -4.73 -5.98 15.76
C ARG A 52 -3.49 -6.06 16.65
N VAL A 53 -2.98 -7.27 16.93
CA VAL A 53 -1.73 -7.48 17.67
C VAL A 53 -0.56 -6.84 16.94
N TRP A 54 -0.43 -7.10 15.63
CA TRP A 54 0.59 -6.49 14.77
C TRP A 54 0.64 -4.98 14.88
N GLN A 55 -0.53 -4.35 14.80
CA GLN A 55 -0.67 -2.89 14.89
C GLN A 55 -0.43 -2.38 16.31
N LYS A 56 -0.95 -3.08 17.33
CA LYS A 56 -0.82 -2.70 18.75
C LYS A 56 0.64 -2.65 19.21
N TYR A 57 1.46 -3.60 18.76
CA TYR A 57 2.88 -3.67 19.15
C TYR A 57 3.82 -3.06 18.10
N ASN A 58 3.26 -2.34 17.12
CA ASN A 58 4.02 -1.73 16.03
C ASN A 58 5.04 -2.69 15.41
N CYS A 59 4.63 -3.94 15.11
CA CYS A 59 5.53 -4.94 14.55
C CYS A 59 6.18 -4.49 13.23
N ASN A 60 5.54 -3.53 12.55
CA ASN A 60 6.06 -2.84 11.36
C ASN A 60 7.35 -2.04 11.62
N ASP A 61 7.75 -1.78 12.87
CA ASP A 61 9.02 -1.10 13.18
C ASP A 61 10.24 -1.98 12.89
N CYS A 62 10.07 -3.30 13.05
CA CYS A 62 11.11 -4.29 12.80
C CYS A 62 10.89 -5.08 11.51
N HIS A 63 9.63 -5.40 11.20
CA HIS A 63 9.26 -6.27 10.09
C HIS A 63 8.54 -5.52 8.99
N THR A 64 8.47 -6.13 7.80
CA THR A 64 7.58 -5.69 6.72
C THR A 64 6.40 -6.64 6.50
N ILE A 65 5.29 -6.08 6.01
CA ILE A 65 4.24 -6.81 5.30
C ILE A 65 4.11 -6.17 3.93
N LEU A 66 4.12 -6.98 2.87
CA LEU A 66 4.11 -6.53 1.48
C LEU A 66 5.25 -5.53 1.18
N GLY A 67 6.39 -5.67 1.85
CA GLY A 67 7.52 -4.76 1.74
C GLY A 67 7.40 -3.44 2.49
N PHE A 68 6.30 -3.17 3.21
CA PHE A 68 6.11 -1.95 4.00
C PHE A 68 6.40 -2.18 5.50
N GLY A 69 7.36 -1.43 6.05
CA GLY A 69 7.77 -1.50 7.45
C GLY A 69 9.28 -1.36 7.62
N GLY A 70 9.82 -1.90 8.71
CA GLY A 70 11.24 -1.96 9.01
C GLY A 70 11.91 -3.17 8.36
N TYR A 71 13.19 -3.02 8.04
CA TYR A 71 14.01 -4.06 7.37
C TYR A 71 15.00 -4.74 8.31
N TYR A 72 14.86 -4.54 9.62
CA TYR A 72 15.68 -5.20 10.63
C TYR A 72 15.37 -6.71 10.69
N ALA A 73 14.11 -7.07 10.52
CA ALA A 73 13.61 -8.43 10.60
C ALA A 73 12.86 -8.84 9.32
N PRO A 74 12.58 -10.14 9.12
CA PRO A 74 12.07 -10.64 7.83
C PRO A 74 10.67 -10.13 7.46
N ASP A 75 10.39 -10.10 6.16
CA ASP A 75 9.06 -9.83 5.60
C ASP A 75 8.07 -10.96 5.91
N MET A 76 7.01 -10.62 6.65
CA MET A 76 6.03 -11.56 7.16
C MET A 76 5.05 -12.06 6.09
N THR A 77 4.92 -11.39 4.95
CA THR A 77 4.14 -11.91 3.81
C THR A 77 4.77 -13.18 3.24
N LYS A 78 6.10 -13.33 3.37
CA LYS A 78 6.84 -14.47 2.82
C LYS A 78 7.13 -15.56 3.84
N VAL A 79 6.93 -15.28 5.14
CA VAL A 79 7.28 -16.21 6.22
C VAL A 79 6.54 -17.54 6.09
N TYR A 80 5.23 -17.52 5.84
CA TYR A 80 4.43 -18.74 5.67
C TYR A 80 5.03 -19.69 4.63
N LYS A 81 5.40 -19.16 3.45
CA LYS A 81 6.03 -19.94 2.38
C LYS A 81 7.43 -20.44 2.75
N ARG A 82 8.16 -19.70 3.60
CA ARG A 82 9.53 -20.01 4.01
C ARG A 82 9.60 -21.12 5.06
N ILE A 83 8.75 -21.05 6.09
CA ILE A 83 8.85 -21.94 7.25
C ILE A 83 8.01 -23.21 7.15
N GLY A 84 7.06 -23.26 6.21
CA GLY A 84 6.15 -24.40 6.05
C GLY A 84 4.88 -24.25 6.90
N GLN A 85 3.77 -24.82 6.39
CA GLN A 85 2.46 -24.73 7.03
C GLN A 85 2.43 -25.45 8.39
N ASP A 86 3.17 -26.54 8.51
CA ASP A 86 3.35 -27.35 9.73
C ASP A 86 3.90 -26.57 10.93
N ARG A 87 4.41 -25.35 10.70
CA ARG A 87 5.01 -24.49 11.72
C ARG A 87 4.12 -23.32 12.13
N VAL A 88 2.95 -23.15 11.51
CA VAL A 88 2.05 -21.99 11.70
C VAL A 88 0.67 -22.41 12.19
N ASP A 89 0.30 -23.67 12.00
CA ASP A 89 -0.90 -24.33 12.53
C ASP A 89 -0.72 -24.73 14.01
#